data_AF-A0A412HPT3-F1
#
_entry.id   AF-A0A412HPT3-F1
#
_cell.length_a   1.000
_cell.length_b   1.000
_cell.length_c   1.000
_cell.angle_alpha   90.00
_cell.angle_beta   90.00
_cell.angle_gamma   90.00
#
_symmetry.space_group_name_H-M   'P 1'
#
loop_
_entity.id
_entity.type
_entity.pdbx_description
1 polymer ?
#
loop_
_entity_poly.entity_id
_entity_poly.type
_entity_poly.pdbx_seq_one_letter_code
_entity_poly.pdbx_strand_id
1 'polypeptide(L)'
;MPRKPRSKSPTGFFHVTLRGNGGQLLFDGDEDRIALLQILDAILPKHNIELIAWCLMGNHIHLLVDDPDDRKSDAMHAIAVSYAGRYNARAGHIGHVFQERFWDSPIKSEEYLLEAIRYIHLNPQKAGLATYDDYPWSSHREYLMGARSRPHVTGDVVDALFPTPRSYLKFMKSVPTLPYRPSATAKVREEDLSEFGAAVVQNVAGCAPTELKSISKALRNEAILALRKEGLTIKQVQLLTGLGTWIIKNAA
;
A
#
# COMPACT_ATOMS: atom_id res chain seq x y z
N MET A 1 8.76 21.35 11.77
CA MET A 1 9.86 20.87 10.91
C MET A 1 9.42 20.95 9.45
N PRO A 2 10.27 21.44 8.53
CA PRO A 2 9.98 21.38 7.11
C PRO A 2 9.81 19.92 6.66
N ARG A 3 8.79 19.65 5.85
CA ARG A 3 8.48 18.29 5.38
C ARG A 3 9.46 17.90 4.27
N LYS A 4 9.87 16.63 4.24
CA LYS A 4 10.70 16.09 3.14
C LYS A 4 9.91 16.12 1.82
N PRO A 5 10.57 16.43 0.69
CA PRO A 5 9.98 16.24 -0.64
C PRO A 5 9.54 14.79 -0.86
N ARG A 6 8.50 14.58 -1.66
CA ARG A 6 8.05 13.24 -2.06
C ARG A 6 9.11 12.59 -2.95
N SER A 7 9.29 11.29 -2.78
CA SER A 7 10.23 10.50 -3.58
C SER A 7 9.65 10.21 -4.95
N LYS A 8 10.48 10.25 -5.99
CA LYS A 8 10.09 9.78 -7.33
C LYS A 8 10.07 8.26 -7.36
N SER A 9 9.14 7.68 -8.11
CA SER A 9 9.16 6.25 -8.44
C SER A 9 9.99 6.06 -9.73
N PRO A 10 10.93 5.10 -9.76
CA PRO A 10 11.60 4.73 -11.01
C PRO A 10 10.65 4.07 -12.03
N THR A 11 9.50 3.56 -11.59
CA THR A 11 8.52 2.87 -12.43
C THR A 11 7.31 3.73 -12.79
N GLY A 12 7.18 4.95 -12.27
CA GLY A 12 5.97 5.78 -12.43
C GLY A 12 4.81 5.42 -11.50
N PHE A 13 4.76 4.17 -11.00
CA PHE A 13 3.69 3.73 -10.08
C PHE A 13 3.88 4.15 -8.62
N PHE A 14 2.76 4.45 -7.96
CA PHE A 14 2.70 4.78 -6.53
C PHE A 14 1.56 4.05 -5.83
N HIS A 15 1.85 3.46 -4.68
CA HIS A 15 0.80 3.08 -3.74
C HIS A 15 0.48 4.26 -2.84
N VAL A 16 -0.73 4.78 -2.94
CA VAL A 16 -1.27 5.92 -2.22
C VAL A 16 -2.25 5.47 -1.14
N THR A 17 -2.22 6.12 0.02
CA THR A 17 -3.17 5.92 1.11
C THR A 17 -3.71 7.25 1.64
N LEU A 18 -5.03 7.33 1.80
CA LEU A 18 -5.71 8.43 2.50
C LEU A 18 -6.43 7.85 3.72
N ARG A 19 -6.37 8.55 4.86
CA ARG A 19 -6.91 8.06 6.14
C ARG A 19 -7.78 9.11 6.83
N GLY A 20 -8.88 8.66 7.41
CA GLY A 20 -9.79 9.48 8.21
C GLY A 20 -9.08 10.10 9.41
N ASN A 21 -9.43 11.35 9.70
CA ASN A 21 -8.89 12.09 10.83
C ASN A 21 -9.22 11.38 12.15
N GLY A 22 -8.26 11.29 13.06
CA GLY A 22 -8.44 10.55 14.32
C GLY A 22 -8.79 9.05 14.15
N GLY A 23 -8.66 8.48 12.95
CA GLY A 23 -9.11 7.11 12.66
C GLY A 23 -10.62 6.97 12.43
N GLN A 24 -11.34 8.08 12.25
CA GLN A 24 -12.78 8.10 11.97
C GLN A 24 -13.14 7.33 10.70
N LEU A 25 -14.36 6.80 10.66
CA LEU A 25 -14.89 6.18 9.45
C LEU A 25 -15.04 7.23 8.35
N LEU A 26 -14.59 6.87 7.16
CA LEU A 26 -14.81 7.65 5.96
C LEU A 26 -16.19 7.34 5.36
N PHE A 27 -16.65 6.11 5.52
CA PHE A 27 -17.86 5.60 4.89
C PHE A 27 -18.87 5.18 5.95
N ASP A 28 -20.04 5.83 5.96
CA ASP A 28 -21.19 5.42 6.78
C ASP A 28 -21.97 4.30 6.06
N GLY A 29 -21.95 4.33 4.73
CA GLY A 29 -22.65 3.39 3.87
C GLY A 29 -21.98 3.22 2.51
N ASP A 30 -22.59 2.40 1.67
CA ASP A 30 -22.06 2.07 0.35
C ASP A 30 -22.16 3.25 -0.63
N GLU A 31 -23.11 4.17 -0.42
CA GLU A 31 -23.25 5.41 -1.18
C GLU A 31 -22.02 6.32 -1.06
N ASP A 32 -21.29 6.25 0.06
CA ASP A 32 -20.04 6.99 0.22
C ASP A 32 -18.93 6.41 -0.62
N ARG A 33 -18.87 5.08 -0.67
CA ARG A 33 -17.84 4.35 -1.42
C ARG A 33 -18.06 4.56 -2.90
N ILE A 34 -19.31 4.44 -3.36
CA ILE A 34 -19.72 4.75 -4.73
C ILE A 34 -19.36 6.20 -5.07
N ALA A 35 -19.68 7.16 -4.21
CA ALA A 35 -19.37 8.56 -4.48
C ALA A 35 -17.86 8.82 -4.54
N LEU A 36 -17.07 8.16 -3.70
CA LEU A 36 -15.62 8.27 -3.77
C LEU A 36 -15.09 7.70 -5.09
N LEU A 37 -15.57 6.52 -5.53
CA LEU A 37 -15.18 5.93 -6.81
C LEU A 37 -15.53 6.88 -7.97
N GLN A 38 -16.72 7.47 -7.98
CA GLN A 38 -17.11 8.49 -8.98
C GLN A 38 -16.19 9.71 -8.97
N ILE A 39 -15.73 10.15 -7.79
CA ILE A 39 -14.76 11.25 -7.65
C ILE A 39 -13.41 10.83 -8.25
N LEU A 40 -12.95 9.60 -8.02
CA LEU A 40 -11.72 9.07 -8.62
C LEU A 40 -11.83 9.06 -10.15
N ASP A 41 -12.89 8.48 -10.69
CA ASP A 41 -13.16 8.39 -12.13
C ASP A 41 -13.20 9.78 -12.79
N ALA A 42 -13.71 10.79 -12.08
CA ALA A 42 -13.82 12.16 -12.59
C ALA A 42 -12.51 12.97 -12.50
N ILE A 43 -11.58 12.61 -11.62
CA ILE A 43 -10.39 13.42 -11.32
C ILE A 43 -9.10 12.82 -11.88
N LEU A 44 -8.89 11.50 -11.75
CA LEU A 44 -7.64 10.87 -12.18
C LEU A 44 -7.35 11.09 -13.67
N PRO A 45 -8.31 10.92 -14.61
CA PRO A 45 -8.05 11.14 -16.03
C PRO A 45 -7.66 12.59 -16.37
N LYS A 46 -8.19 13.58 -15.63
CA LYS A 46 -7.85 15.00 -15.83
C LYS A 46 -6.39 15.32 -15.47
N HIS A 47 -5.73 14.41 -14.76
CA HIS A 47 -4.33 14.53 -14.35
C HIS A 47 -3.41 13.56 -15.09
N ASN A 48 -3.92 12.85 -16.11
CA ASN A 48 -3.20 11.78 -16.80
C ASN A 48 -2.72 10.68 -15.83
N ILE A 49 -3.59 10.28 -14.91
CA ILE A 49 -3.31 9.24 -13.92
C ILE A 49 -4.25 8.05 -14.17
N GLU A 50 -3.66 6.87 -14.22
CA GLU A 50 -4.39 5.60 -14.32
C GLU A 50 -4.54 4.94 -12.94
N LEU A 51 -5.69 4.30 -12.70
CA LEU A 51 -5.98 3.58 -11.47
C LEU A 51 -5.77 2.09 -11.70
N ILE A 52 -4.66 1.55 -11.18
CA ILE A 52 -4.27 0.15 -11.39
C ILE A 52 -5.00 -0.77 -10.41
N ALA A 53 -5.02 -0.42 -9.13
CA ALA A 53 -5.73 -1.19 -8.10
C ALA A 53 -6.28 -0.29 -7.00
N TRP A 54 -7.36 -0.72 -6.35
CA TRP A 54 -7.94 0.03 -5.24
C TRP A 54 -8.59 -0.88 -4.18
N CYS A 55 -8.64 -0.39 -2.94
CA CYS A 55 -9.39 -1.00 -1.83
C CYS A 55 -9.86 0.09 -0.86
N LEU A 56 -11.18 0.17 -0.62
CA LEU A 56 -11.78 1.15 0.28
C LEU A 56 -12.09 0.47 1.62
N MET A 57 -11.30 0.77 2.65
CA MET A 57 -11.48 0.28 4.02
C MET A 57 -12.42 1.21 4.80
N GLY A 58 -12.83 0.84 6.02
CA GLY A 58 -13.76 1.69 6.80
C GLY A 58 -13.24 3.10 7.09
N ASN A 59 -11.96 3.25 7.45
CA ASN A 59 -11.35 4.52 7.86
C ASN A 59 -10.14 4.95 7.01
N HIS A 60 -9.84 4.24 5.93
CA HIS A 60 -8.76 4.58 5.01
C HIS A 60 -9.01 3.96 3.64
N ILE A 61 -8.25 4.39 2.64
CA ILE A 61 -8.32 3.84 1.29
C ILE A 61 -6.91 3.56 0.79
N HIS A 62 -6.79 2.53 -0.02
CA HIS A 62 -5.57 2.16 -0.73
C HIS A 62 -5.79 2.31 -2.23
N LEU A 63 -4.88 2.99 -2.91
CA LEU A 63 -4.88 3.17 -4.36
C LEU A 63 -3.49 2.81 -4.89
N LEU A 64 -3.42 2.14 -6.02
CA LEU A 64 -2.21 1.98 -6.82
C LEU A 64 -2.43 2.73 -8.12
N VAL A 65 -1.61 3.74 -8.37
CA VAL A 65 -1.77 4.64 -9.50
C VAL A 65 -0.53 4.66 -10.38
N ASP A 66 -0.73 4.83 -11.68
CA ASP A 66 0.32 5.22 -12.63
C ASP A 66 0.31 6.75 -12.77
N ASP A 67 1.43 7.41 -12.45
CA ASP A 67 1.55 8.87 -12.41
C ASP A 67 2.74 9.33 -13.28
N PRO A 68 2.65 9.20 -14.62
CA PRO A 68 3.76 9.49 -15.54
C PRO A 68 4.22 10.95 -15.50
N ASP A 69 3.31 11.87 -15.19
CA ASP A 69 3.52 13.32 -15.21
C ASP A 69 3.79 13.93 -13.82
N ASP A 70 3.96 13.11 -12.77
CA ASP A 70 4.16 13.53 -11.37
C ASP A 70 3.04 14.47 -10.85
N ARG A 71 1.79 14.20 -11.25
CA ARG A 71 0.58 14.99 -10.95
C ARG A 71 -0.23 14.43 -9.78
N LYS A 72 0.14 13.27 -9.18
CA LYS A 72 -0.61 12.66 -8.06
C LYS A 72 -0.87 13.63 -6.91
N SER A 73 0.05 14.56 -6.65
CA SER A 73 -0.11 15.53 -5.56
C SER A 73 -1.33 16.41 -5.74
N ASP A 74 -1.55 16.87 -6.97
CA ASP A 74 -2.66 17.74 -7.33
C ASP A 74 -3.96 16.93 -7.42
N ALA A 75 -3.90 15.74 -8.03
CA ALA A 75 -5.05 14.83 -8.13
C ALA A 75 -5.57 14.41 -6.75
N MET A 76 -4.70 13.94 -5.86
CA MET A 76 -5.08 13.52 -4.52
C MET A 76 -5.59 14.68 -3.66
N HIS A 77 -5.06 15.90 -3.85
CA HIS A 77 -5.62 17.08 -3.22
C HIS A 77 -7.06 17.34 -3.68
N ALA A 78 -7.31 17.32 -5.00
CA ALA A 78 -8.63 17.51 -5.56
C ALA A 78 -9.63 16.42 -5.11
N ILE A 79 -9.20 15.16 -5.05
CA ILE A 79 -10.01 14.03 -4.54
C ILE A 79 -10.37 14.25 -3.07
N ALA A 80 -9.37 14.54 -2.23
CA ALA A 80 -9.58 14.73 -0.80
C ALA A 80 -10.52 15.91 -0.50
N VAL A 81 -10.36 17.03 -1.21
CA VAL A 81 -11.24 18.21 -1.07
C VAL A 81 -12.66 17.88 -1.51
N SER A 82 -12.83 17.25 -2.68
CA SER A 82 -14.14 16.92 -3.23
C SER A 82 -14.90 15.97 -2.30
N TYR A 83 -14.23 14.92 -1.81
CA TYR A 83 -14.84 13.97 -0.91
C TYR A 83 -15.14 14.57 0.47
N ALA A 84 -14.22 15.36 1.04
CA ALA A 84 -14.45 16.02 2.32
C ALA A 84 -15.63 16.99 2.27
N GLY A 85 -15.79 17.73 1.17
CA GLY A 85 -16.95 18.61 0.97
C GLY A 85 -18.27 17.84 0.97
N ARG A 86 -18.33 16.70 0.27
CA ARG A 86 -19.49 15.81 0.27
C ARG A 86 -19.76 15.23 1.66
N TYR A 87 -18.73 14.70 2.32
CA TYR A 87 -18.82 14.12 3.65
C TYR A 87 -19.39 15.12 4.66
N ASN A 88 -18.84 16.34 4.68
CA ASN A 88 -19.30 17.40 5.58
C ASN A 88 -20.74 17.83 5.29
N ALA A 89 -21.10 18.01 4.01
CA ALA A 89 -22.45 18.44 3.62
C ALA A 89 -23.51 17.41 4.01
N ARG A 90 -23.21 16.12 3.88
CA ARG A 90 -24.15 15.03 4.17
C ARG A 90 -24.26 14.72 5.66
N ALA A 91 -23.13 14.60 6.35
CA ALA A 91 -23.08 14.15 7.74
C ALA A 91 -23.27 15.29 8.76
N GLY A 92 -23.39 16.56 8.30
CA GLY A 92 -23.36 17.72 9.19
C GLY A 92 -22.04 17.86 9.95
N HIS A 93 -20.99 17.18 9.48
CA HIS A 93 -19.68 17.15 10.12
C HIS A 93 -18.95 18.49 9.92
N ILE A 94 -18.30 18.97 10.98
CA ILE A 94 -17.51 20.19 10.98
C ILE A 94 -16.04 19.83 11.22
N GLY A 95 -15.17 20.22 10.29
CA GLY A 95 -13.72 20.07 10.43
C GLY A 95 -13.07 19.17 9.38
N HIS A 96 -11.86 18.72 9.69
CA HIS A 96 -11.05 17.90 8.78
C HIS A 96 -11.53 16.46 8.74
N VAL A 97 -11.82 15.96 7.54
CA VAL A 97 -12.20 14.56 7.28
C VAL A 97 -10.98 13.65 7.21
N PHE A 98 -9.89 14.12 6.60
CA PHE A 98 -8.64 13.37 6.48
C PHE A 98 -7.61 13.83 7.50
N GLN A 99 -6.83 12.88 8.03
CA GLN A 99 -5.86 13.13 9.10
C GLN A 99 -4.72 14.07 8.66
N GLU A 100 -4.19 13.83 7.47
CA GLU A 100 -3.12 14.61 6.86
C GLU A 100 -3.31 14.59 5.33
N ARG A 101 -2.29 15.04 4.60
CA ARG A 101 -2.18 14.72 3.17
C ARG A 101 -2.10 13.20 2.98
N PHE A 102 -2.35 12.75 1.76
CA PHE A 102 -2.09 11.36 1.40
C PHE A 102 -0.64 10.96 1.66
N TRP A 103 -0.48 9.68 1.94
CA TRP A 103 0.78 8.98 2.00
C TRP A 103 1.04 8.29 0.67
N ASP A 104 2.27 8.34 0.16
CA ASP A 104 2.66 7.66 -1.07
C ASP A 104 3.93 6.82 -0.87
N SER A 105 3.88 5.60 -1.39
CA SER A 105 5.02 4.68 -1.47
C SER A 105 5.37 4.47 -2.93
N PRO A 106 6.53 4.96 -3.41
CA PRO A 106 6.97 4.71 -4.78
C PRO A 106 7.20 3.21 -4.97
N ILE A 107 6.71 2.68 -6.08
CA ILE A 107 7.01 1.33 -6.53
C ILE A 107 8.41 1.32 -7.12
N LYS A 108 9.23 0.33 -6.76
CA LYS A 108 10.67 0.29 -7.09
C LYS A 108 11.02 -0.65 -8.24
N SER A 109 10.17 -1.64 -8.51
CA SER A 109 10.35 -2.66 -9.54
C SER A 109 8.99 -3.28 -9.93
N GLU A 110 8.98 -4.08 -10.99
CA GLU A 110 7.78 -4.81 -11.43
C GLU A 110 7.31 -5.84 -10.40
N GLU A 111 8.23 -6.50 -9.68
CA GLU A 111 7.85 -7.43 -8.62
C GLU A 111 7.20 -6.68 -7.46
N TYR A 112 7.71 -5.49 -7.11
CA TYR A 112 7.06 -4.61 -6.14
C TYR A 112 5.67 -4.16 -6.59
N LEU A 113 5.46 -3.97 -7.90
CA LEU A 113 4.16 -3.61 -8.46
C LEU A 113 3.15 -4.74 -8.25
N LEU A 114 3.54 -5.98 -8.59
CA LEU A 114 2.73 -7.16 -8.37
C LEU A 114 2.35 -7.30 -6.89
N GLU A 115 3.34 -7.25 -5.99
CA GLU A 115 3.07 -7.42 -4.57
C GLU A 115 2.29 -6.23 -3.96
N ALA A 116 2.36 -5.03 -4.54
CA ALA A 116 1.46 -3.93 -4.19
C ALA A 116 0.01 -4.24 -4.54
N ILE A 117 -0.26 -4.79 -5.73
CA ILE A 117 -1.60 -5.22 -6.15
C ILE A 117 -2.13 -6.26 -5.17
N ARG A 118 -1.33 -7.30 -4.88
CA ARG A 118 -1.69 -8.34 -3.90
C ARG A 118 -1.99 -7.74 -2.53
N TYR A 119 -1.12 -6.87 -2.03
CA TYR A 119 -1.30 -6.25 -0.71
C TYR A 119 -2.61 -5.48 -0.63
N ILE A 120 -2.93 -4.69 -1.66
CA ILE A 120 -4.16 -3.88 -1.70
C ILE A 120 -5.39 -4.79 -1.67
N HIS A 121 -5.42 -5.85 -2.47
CA HIS A 121 -6.55 -6.78 -2.50
C HIS A 121 -6.66 -7.65 -1.24
N LEU A 122 -5.53 -8.01 -0.60
CA LEU A 122 -5.52 -8.78 0.65
C LEU A 122 -5.78 -7.93 1.89
N ASN A 123 -5.83 -6.60 1.78
CA ASN A 123 -5.96 -5.71 2.94
C ASN A 123 -7.21 -6.00 3.81
N PRO A 124 -8.41 -6.27 3.25
CA PRO A 124 -9.58 -6.65 4.03
C PRO A 124 -9.38 -7.93 4.85
N GLN A 125 -8.70 -8.92 4.25
CA GLN A 125 -8.38 -10.20 4.92
C GLN A 125 -7.35 -10.01 6.02
N LYS A 126 -6.31 -9.22 5.78
CA LYS A 126 -5.31 -8.85 6.80
C LYS A 126 -5.94 -8.09 7.97
N ALA A 127 -6.97 -7.30 7.71
CA ALA A 127 -7.74 -6.59 8.73
C ALA A 127 -8.80 -7.47 9.43
N GLY A 128 -8.96 -8.73 9.04
CA GLY A 128 -9.96 -9.64 9.62
C GLY A 128 -11.42 -9.27 9.29
N LEU A 129 -11.65 -8.48 8.23
CA LEU A 129 -13.00 -8.02 7.87
C LEU A 129 -13.76 -9.02 7.01
N ALA A 130 -13.09 -9.59 6.01
CA ALA A 130 -13.63 -10.58 5.08
C ALA A 130 -12.46 -11.25 4.33
N THR A 131 -12.73 -12.35 3.60
CA THR A 131 -11.78 -12.81 2.59
C THR A 131 -11.66 -11.76 1.47
N TYR A 132 -10.56 -11.76 0.73
CA TYR A 132 -10.39 -10.82 -0.38
C TYR A 132 -11.39 -11.07 -1.53
N ASP A 133 -11.88 -12.31 -1.67
CA ASP A 133 -12.90 -12.70 -2.65
C ASP A 133 -14.30 -12.16 -2.27
N ASP A 134 -14.61 -12.14 -0.97
CA ASP A 134 -15.92 -11.72 -0.44
C ASP A 134 -16.04 -10.20 -0.24
N TYR A 135 -14.93 -9.47 -0.18
CA TYR A 135 -14.94 -8.02 0.07
C TYR A 135 -15.30 -7.22 -1.20
N PRO A 136 -16.47 -6.56 -1.25
CA PRO A 136 -16.96 -5.92 -2.48
C PRO A 136 -16.24 -4.59 -2.78
N TRP A 137 -15.63 -3.97 -1.77
CA TRP A 137 -15.02 -2.64 -1.87
C TRP A 137 -13.54 -2.70 -2.18
N SER A 138 -13.18 -3.54 -3.15
CA SER A 138 -11.85 -3.57 -3.76
C SER A 138 -11.94 -3.86 -5.25
N SER A 139 -10.88 -3.52 -5.98
CA SER A 139 -10.79 -3.79 -7.41
C SER A 139 -10.54 -5.26 -7.75
N HIS A 140 -10.43 -6.15 -6.76
CA HIS A 140 -10.19 -7.59 -6.97
C HIS A 140 -11.15 -8.19 -8.02
N ARG A 141 -12.44 -7.85 -7.93
CA ARG A 141 -13.47 -8.35 -8.87
C ARG A 141 -13.30 -7.80 -10.29
N GLU A 142 -12.74 -6.60 -10.45
CA GLU A 142 -12.48 -6.02 -11.77
C GLU A 142 -11.37 -6.79 -12.53
N TYR A 143 -10.43 -7.39 -11.80
CA TYR A 143 -9.41 -8.26 -12.40
C TYR A 143 -9.97 -9.60 -12.89
N LEU A 144 -11.21 -9.95 -12.48
CA LEU A 144 -11.94 -11.12 -12.98
C LEU A 144 -12.81 -10.79 -14.21
N MET A 145 -12.94 -9.51 -14.54
CA MET A 145 -13.69 -9.02 -15.70
C MET A 145 -12.77 -8.86 -16.91
N GLY A 146 -13.36 -8.82 -18.10
CA GLY A 146 -12.64 -8.39 -19.30
C GLY A 146 -12.29 -6.91 -19.23
N ALA A 147 -11.20 -6.50 -19.87
CA ALA A 147 -10.65 -5.13 -19.85
C ALA A 147 -11.72 -4.05 -20.07
N ARG A 148 -12.61 -4.24 -21.05
CA ARG A 148 -13.68 -3.29 -21.41
C ARG A 148 -14.87 -3.24 -20.44
N SER A 149 -14.89 -4.12 -19.45
CA SER A 149 -15.97 -4.25 -18.47
C SER A 149 -15.57 -3.77 -17.07
N ARG A 150 -14.31 -3.36 -16.87
CA ARG A 150 -13.83 -2.83 -15.59
C ARG A 150 -14.42 -1.43 -15.37
N PRO A 151 -15.13 -1.19 -14.26
CA PRO A 151 -15.75 0.12 -14.00
C PRO A 151 -14.74 1.20 -13.62
N HIS A 152 -13.66 0.89 -12.91
CA HIS A 152 -12.78 1.91 -12.30
C HIS A 152 -11.29 1.69 -12.56
N VAL A 153 -10.85 0.44 -12.70
CA VAL A 153 -9.47 0.14 -13.03
C VAL A 153 -9.22 0.58 -14.47
N THR A 154 -8.32 1.55 -14.63
CA THR A 154 -7.92 2.11 -15.91
C THR A 154 -6.46 1.74 -16.16
N GLY A 155 -6.15 1.39 -17.40
CA GLY A 155 -4.77 1.14 -17.83
C GLY A 155 -4.51 -0.25 -18.39
N ASP A 156 -3.71 -0.28 -19.46
CA ASP A 156 -3.30 -1.50 -20.16
C ASP A 156 -2.30 -2.33 -19.33
N VAL A 157 -1.70 -1.73 -18.30
CA VAL A 157 -0.75 -2.38 -17.39
C VAL A 157 -1.36 -3.62 -16.74
N VAL A 158 -2.63 -3.56 -16.34
CA VAL A 158 -3.31 -4.72 -15.73
C VAL A 158 -3.43 -5.86 -16.70
N ASP A 159 -3.72 -5.58 -17.97
CA ASP A 159 -3.85 -6.62 -19.00
C ASP A 159 -2.48 -7.17 -19.43
N ALA A 160 -1.44 -6.34 -19.43
CA ALA A 160 -0.07 -6.78 -19.64
C ALA A 160 0.42 -7.72 -18.52
N LEU A 161 0.16 -7.37 -17.25
CA LEU A 161 0.52 -8.19 -16.09
C LEU A 161 -0.37 -9.44 -15.97
N PHE A 162 -1.66 -9.30 -16.28
CA PHE A 162 -2.67 -10.35 -16.12
C PHE A 162 -3.54 -10.48 -17.38
N PRO A 163 -3.04 -11.17 -18.43
CA PRO A 163 -3.78 -11.32 -19.68
C PRO A 163 -5.11 -12.06 -19.55
N THR A 164 -5.32 -12.80 -18.46
CA THR A 164 -6.56 -13.52 -18.18
C THR A 164 -6.93 -13.46 -16.69
N PRO A 165 -8.22 -13.55 -16.33
CA PRO A 165 -8.63 -13.77 -14.94
C PRO A 165 -7.91 -14.94 -14.26
N ARG A 166 -7.58 -15.99 -15.03
CA ARG A 166 -6.87 -17.16 -14.52
C ARG A 166 -5.42 -16.87 -14.12
N SER A 167 -4.70 -16.03 -14.87
CA SER A 167 -3.32 -15.66 -14.52
C SER A 167 -3.30 -14.80 -13.25
N TYR A 168 -4.27 -13.88 -13.12
CA TYR A 168 -4.46 -13.11 -11.89
C TYR A 168 -4.80 -13.99 -10.68
N LEU A 169 -5.76 -14.92 -10.80
CA LEU A 169 -6.10 -15.83 -9.69
C LEU A 169 -4.93 -16.74 -9.30
N LYS A 170 -4.14 -17.21 -10.28
CA LYS A 170 -2.92 -17.98 -10.01
C LYS A 170 -1.92 -17.14 -9.22
N PHE A 171 -1.77 -15.87 -9.60
CA PHE A 171 -0.95 -14.91 -8.87
C PHE A 171 -1.47 -14.73 -7.44
N MET A 172 -2.75 -14.41 -7.22
CA MET A 172 -3.32 -14.21 -5.87
C MET A 172 -3.14 -15.43 -4.95
N LYS A 173 -3.14 -16.64 -5.50
CA LYS A 173 -2.93 -17.89 -4.76
C LYS A 173 -1.45 -18.30 -4.60
N SER A 174 -0.54 -17.66 -5.32
CA SER A 174 0.89 -17.95 -5.19
C SER A 174 1.46 -17.38 -3.90
N VAL A 175 2.55 -17.99 -3.43
CA VAL A 175 3.37 -17.40 -2.36
C VAL A 175 3.95 -16.07 -2.88
N PRO A 176 3.94 -14.98 -2.08
CA PRO A 176 4.60 -13.73 -2.43
C PRO A 176 6.06 -13.96 -2.78
N THR A 177 6.55 -13.34 -3.85
CA THR A 177 7.95 -13.50 -4.28
C THR A 177 8.90 -12.63 -3.45
N LEU A 178 8.38 -11.54 -2.89
CA LEU A 178 9.08 -10.69 -1.94
C LEU A 178 8.10 -10.14 -0.91
N PRO A 179 8.59 -9.76 0.29
CA PRO A 179 7.77 -9.00 1.21
C PRO A 179 7.50 -7.61 0.65
N TYR A 180 6.23 -7.22 0.64
CA TYR A 180 5.83 -5.87 0.28
C TYR A 180 5.39 -5.08 1.49
N ARG A 181 5.89 -3.85 1.60
CA ARG A 181 5.49 -2.91 2.62
C ARG A 181 5.38 -1.50 2.02
N PRO A 182 4.23 -0.84 2.16
CA PRO A 182 4.13 0.58 1.87
C PRO A 182 5.09 1.36 2.78
N SER A 183 6.06 2.05 2.19
CA SER A 183 7.05 2.87 2.89
C SER A 183 6.45 4.11 3.58
N ALA A 184 5.17 4.37 3.33
CA ALA A 184 4.51 5.63 3.56
C ALA A 184 3.71 5.66 4.87
N THR A 185 4.20 5.11 5.98
CA THR A 185 3.57 5.39 7.28
C THR A 185 4.64 5.69 8.32
N ALA A 186 4.53 6.83 9.00
CA ALA A 186 5.38 7.16 10.16
C ALA A 186 5.14 6.20 11.34
N LYS A 187 3.96 5.56 11.38
CA LYS A 187 3.62 4.45 12.27
C LYS A 187 3.27 3.23 11.42
N VAL A 188 4.22 2.31 11.33
CA VAL A 188 4.02 1.00 10.70
C VAL A 188 3.23 0.15 11.69
N ARG A 189 2.18 -0.55 11.24
CA ARG A 189 1.53 -1.55 12.09
C ARG A 189 2.58 -2.59 12.47
N GLU A 190 2.61 -2.98 13.74
CA GLU A 190 3.61 -3.93 14.23
C GLU A 190 3.53 -5.27 13.48
N GLU A 191 2.33 -5.68 13.08
CA GLU A 191 2.06 -6.83 12.20
C GLU A 191 2.72 -6.69 10.83
N ASP A 192 2.49 -5.58 10.12
CA ASP A 192 3.12 -5.31 8.81
C ASP A 192 4.66 -5.26 8.92
N LEU A 193 5.18 -4.74 10.04
CA LEU A 193 6.61 -4.73 10.32
C LEU A 193 7.15 -6.14 10.57
N SER A 194 6.43 -6.95 11.34
CA SER A 194 6.81 -8.30 11.71
C SER A 194 6.78 -9.23 10.50
N GLU A 195 5.68 -9.24 9.73
CA GLU A 195 5.53 -10.03 8.50
C GLU A 195 6.62 -9.67 7.49
N PHE A 196 6.79 -8.38 7.20
CA PHE A 196 7.81 -7.90 6.27
C PHE A 196 9.22 -8.27 6.74
N GLY A 197 9.53 -7.97 8.00
CA GLY A 197 10.83 -8.22 8.58
C GLY A 197 11.17 -9.71 8.63
N ALA A 198 10.20 -10.56 8.98
CA ALA A 198 10.36 -12.01 8.98
C ALA A 198 10.67 -12.55 7.59
N ALA A 199 9.95 -12.11 6.56
CA ALA A 199 10.22 -12.54 5.20
C ALA A 199 11.58 -12.04 4.67
N VAL A 200 12.00 -10.81 4.99
CA VAL A 200 13.36 -10.35 4.63
C VAL A 200 14.43 -11.21 5.29
N VAL A 201 14.29 -11.49 6.59
CA VAL A 201 15.26 -12.32 7.32
C VAL A 201 15.25 -13.77 6.80
N GLN A 202 14.08 -14.34 6.55
CA GLN A 202 13.95 -15.69 6.00
C GLN A 202 14.64 -15.79 4.63
N ASN A 203 14.49 -14.79 3.77
CA ASN A 203 15.10 -14.78 2.44
C ASN A 203 16.63 -14.65 2.47
N VAL A 204 17.18 -13.93 3.45
CA VAL A 204 18.63 -13.70 3.55
C VAL A 204 19.34 -14.74 4.40
N ALA A 205 18.77 -15.06 5.56
CA ALA A 205 19.39 -15.88 6.60
C ALA A 205 18.71 -17.24 6.82
N GLY A 206 17.55 -17.49 6.19
CA GLY A 206 16.86 -18.78 6.31
C GLY A 206 16.22 -19.05 7.68
N CYS A 207 16.09 -18.05 8.54
CA CYS A 207 15.64 -18.19 9.92
C CYS A 207 14.63 -17.10 10.33
N ALA A 208 14.05 -17.23 11.52
CA ALA A 208 13.21 -16.18 12.09
C ALA A 208 14.06 -14.98 12.57
N PRO A 209 13.51 -13.75 12.60
CA PRO A 209 14.23 -12.57 13.07
C PRO A 209 14.80 -12.68 14.49
N THR A 210 14.09 -13.38 15.39
CA THR A 210 14.50 -13.58 16.79
C THR A 210 15.69 -14.54 16.95
N GLU A 211 15.99 -15.32 15.91
CA GLU A 211 17.10 -16.29 15.87
C GLU A 211 18.41 -15.66 15.38
N LEU A 212 18.37 -14.43 14.85
CA LEU A 212 19.55 -13.71 14.35
C LEU A 212 20.67 -13.54 15.39
N LYS A 213 20.34 -13.58 16.68
CA LYS A 213 21.33 -13.53 17.78
C LYS A 213 22.20 -14.80 17.87
N SER A 214 21.72 -15.92 17.33
CA SER A 214 22.32 -17.25 17.47
C SER A 214 23.04 -17.73 16.20
N ILE A 215 22.93 -17.00 15.09
CA ILE A 215 23.59 -17.35 13.82
C ILE A 215 24.97 -16.69 13.68
N SER A 216 25.68 -17.02 12.60
CA SER A 216 27.00 -16.44 12.31
C SER A 216 26.95 -14.91 12.19
N LYS A 217 28.02 -14.23 12.65
CA LYS A 217 28.13 -12.77 12.59
C LYS A 217 27.96 -12.24 11.17
N ALA A 218 28.52 -12.92 10.18
CA ALA A 218 28.45 -12.53 8.77
C ALA A 218 26.99 -12.53 8.28
N LEU A 219 26.28 -13.66 8.42
CA LEU A 219 24.90 -13.80 7.95
C LEU A 219 23.93 -12.90 8.71
N ARG A 220 24.14 -12.70 10.02
CA ARG A 220 23.40 -11.72 10.82
C ARG A 220 23.57 -10.31 10.29
N ASN A 221 24.81 -9.90 10.01
CA ASN A 221 25.10 -8.56 9.51
C ASN A 221 24.47 -8.34 8.12
N GLU A 222 24.53 -9.34 7.24
CA GLU A 222 23.84 -9.31 5.94
C GLU A 222 22.32 -9.10 6.10
N ALA A 223 21.67 -9.86 7.00
CA ALA A 223 20.24 -9.70 7.28
C ALA A 223 19.90 -8.31 7.84
N ILE A 224 20.73 -7.76 8.74
CA ILE A 224 20.56 -6.40 9.26
C ILE A 224 20.68 -5.38 8.13
N LEU A 225 21.70 -5.49 7.27
CA LEU A 225 21.91 -4.59 6.15
C LEU A 225 20.75 -4.65 5.15
N ALA A 226 20.22 -5.84 4.87
CA ALA A 226 19.03 -6.02 4.03
C ALA A 226 17.80 -5.30 4.61
N LEU A 227 17.49 -5.50 5.91
CA LEU A 227 16.39 -4.80 6.58
C LEU A 227 16.57 -3.27 6.53
N ARG A 228 17.81 -2.78 6.71
CA ARG A 228 18.14 -1.36 6.65
C ARG A 228 18.01 -0.78 5.24
N LYS A 229 18.40 -1.53 4.21
CA LYS A 229 18.25 -1.18 2.79
C LYS A 229 16.77 -1.03 2.42
N GLU A 230 15.89 -1.82 3.04
CA GLU A 230 14.45 -1.70 2.92
C GLU A 230 13.82 -0.55 3.73
N GLY A 231 14.66 0.28 4.37
CA GLY A 231 14.22 1.50 5.05
C GLY A 231 13.74 1.28 6.49
N LEU A 232 13.93 0.10 7.09
CA LEU A 232 13.62 -0.10 8.50
C LEU A 232 14.56 0.75 9.36
N THR A 233 13.99 1.47 10.32
CA THR A 233 14.76 2.23 11.32
C THR A 233 15.50 1.28 12.27
N ILE A 234 16.55 1.78 12.94
CA ILE A 234 17.26 0.98 13.96
C ILE A 234 16.28 0.44 15.01
N LYS A 235 15.37 1.29 15.51
CA LYS A 235 14.37 0.89 16.50
C LYS A 235 13.46 -0.24 16.01
N GLN A 236 13.08 -0.22 14.73
CA GLN A 236 12.26 -1.27 14.13
C GLN A 236 13.05 -2.58 13.99
N VAL A 237 14.31 -2.53 13.57
CA VAL A 237 15.18 -3.72 13.54
C VAL A 237 15.38 -4.28 14.95
N GLN A 238 15.52 -3.43 15.97
CA GLN A 238 15.59 -3.88 17.37
C GLN A 238 14.31 -4.59 17.80
N LEU A 239 13.16 -4.00 17.54
CA LEU A 239 11.86 -4.57 17.90
C LEU A 239 11.66 -5.95 17.25
N LEU A 240 12.01 -6.06 15.97
CA LEU A 240 11.87 -7.29 15.19
C LEU A 240 12.81 -8.42 15.65
N THR A 241 14.07 -8.07 15.94
CA THR A 241 15.15 -9.07 16.08
C THR A 241 15.59 -9.30 17.52
N GLY A 242 15.26 -8.38 18.44
CA GLY A 242 15.79 -8.36 19.80
C GLY A 242 17.27 -7.98 19.90
N LEU A 243 17.92 -7.57 18.80
CA LEU A 243 19.34 -7.19 18.79
C LEU A 243 19.57 -5.83 19.44
N GLY A 244 20.74 -5.66 20.06
CA GLY A 244 21.16 -4.38 20.64
C GLY A 244 21.47 -3.32 19.58
N THR A 245 21.23 -2.04 19.90
CA THR A 245 21.47 -0.89 19.00
C THR A 245 22.88 -0.88 18.43
N TRP A 246 23.88 -1.23 19.25
CA TRP A 246 25.28 -1.24 18.84
C TRP A 246 25.55 -2.26 17.75
N ILE A 247 24.98 -3.46 17.84
CA ILE A 247 25.14 -4.51 16.82
C ILE A 247 24.55 -4.03 15.48
N ILE A 248 23.37 -3.41 15.53
CA ILE A 248 22.66 -2.95 14.32
C ILE A 248 23.41 -1.78 13.65
N LYS A 249 23.94 -0.85 14.44
CA LYS A 249 24.73 0.29 13.91
C LYS A 249 26.05 -0.14 13.29
N ASN A 250 26.66 -1.20 13.80
CA ASN A 250 27.96 -1.71 13.38
C ASN A 250 27.84 -2.98 12.51
N ALA A 251 26.71 -3.14 11.82
CA ALA A 251 26.50 -4.26 10.90
C ALA A 251 27.24 -4.10 9.56
N ALA A 252 28.13 -3.12 9.43
CA ALA A 252 28.97 -2.89 8.26
C ALA A 252 29.99 -4.02 8.03
#